data_AF-A0A383EL21-F1
#
_entry.id   AF-A0A383EL21-F1
#
_cell.length_a   1.000
_cell.length_b   1.000
_cell.length_c   1.000
_cell.angle_alpha   90.00
_cell.angle_beta   90.00
_cell.angle_gamma   90.00
#
_symmetry.space_group_name_H-M   'P 1'
#
loop_
_entity.id
_entity.type
_entity.pdbx_description
1 polymer ?
#
loop_
_entity_poly.entity_id
_entity_poly.type
_entity_poly.pdbx_seq_one_letter_code
_entity_poly.pdbx_strand_id
1 'polypeptide(L)'
;ERVSILKSMMKERVGQLQKGDELSPGVIKLVKVFLAMKRKLQVGDKMAGRHGNKGVVSTIVPEEDMPYLEDGTSIEIILNPLGVPSRMNVGQILETNLGMAARAVGRHMATPVFDGAKEEEVRALFEGTKFSPTGEEVLCDGRTGIPFRQEVMVGYIYILKLHHLVDDKIHARSTGPYSLVTQQPLGGKAQFGGQRLGEMEVWALEAYGAAYTLQEMLTVKSDDVEGRKR
;
A
#
# COMPACT_ATOMS: atom_id res chain seq x y z
N GLU A 1 -12.22 -24.28 -48.56
CA GLU A 1 -10.95 -23.54 -48.31
C GLU A 1 -10.72 -23.16 -46.85
N ARG A 2 -11.64 -22.49 -46.14
CA ARG A 2 -11.42 -22.12 -44.71
C ARG A 2 -11.17 -23.33 -43.78
N VAL A 3 -11.84 -24.45 -44.02
CA VAL A 3 -11.69 -25.68 -43.24
C VAL A 3 -10.30 -26.33 -43.43
N SER A 4 -9.72 -26.26 -44.63
CA SER A 4 -8.38 -26.82 -44.88
C SER A 4 -7.29 -25.98 -44.23
N ILE A 5 -7.43 -24.65 -44.23
CA ILE A 5 -6.53 -23.72 -43.53
C ILE A 5 -6.55 -23.99 -42.02
N LEU A 6 -7.73 -24.15 -41.41
CA LEU A 6 -7.87 -24.49 -39.99
C LEU A 6 -7.23 -25.84 -39.64
N LYS A 7 -7.39 -26.86 -40.49
CA LYS A 7 -6.73 -28.17 -40.31
C LYS A 7 -5.22 -28.07 -40.37
N SER A 8 -4.67 -27.22 -41.25
CA SER A 8 -3.23 -26.98 -41.35
C SER A 8 -2.68 -26.33 -40.07
N MET A 9 -3.31 -25.25 -39.60
CA MET A 9 -2.89 -24.57 -38.36
C MET A 9 -3.00 -25.48 -37.12
N MET A 10 -4.03 -26.34 -37.07
CA MET A 10 -4.17 -27.30 -35.99
C MET A 10 -3.05 -28.35 -36.02
N LYS A 11 -2.68 -28.84 -37.21
CA LYS A 11 -1.58 -29.79 -37.39
C LYS A 11 -0.23 -29.19 -36.98
N GLU A 12 0.00 -27.91 -37.28
CA GLU A 12 1.20 -27.19 -36.83
C GLU A 12 1.26 -27.04 -35.30
N ARG A 13 0.16 -26.65 -34.65
CA ARG A 13 0.10 -26.58 -33.18
C ARG A 13 0.32 -27.93 -32.51
N VAL A 14 -0.23 -29.00 -33.07
CA VAL A 14 0.01 -30.37 -32.57
C VAL A 14 1.49 -30.74 -32.74
N GLY A 15 2.10 -30.40 -33.89
CA GLY A 15 3.52 -30.64 -34.12
C GLY A 15 4.43 -29.86 -33.16
N GLN A 16 4.05 -28.64 -32.79
CA GLN A 16 4.77 -27.85 -31.79
C GLN A 16 4.66 -28.45 -30.38
N LEU A 17 3.50 -28.98 -29.99
CA LEU A 17 3.32 -29.62 -28.68
C LEU A 17 4.00 -30.99 -28.58
N GLN A 18 4.19 -31.68 -29.71
CA GLN A 18 4.91 -32.97 -29.76
C GLN A 18 6.43 -32.81 -29.76
N LYS A 19 6.94 -31.70 -30.32
CA LYS A 19 8.33 -31.31 -30.14
C LYS A 19 8.50 -30.91 -28.67
N GLY A 20 9.24 -31.72 -27.91
CA GLY A 20 9.54 -31.41 -26.51
C GLY A 20 10.21 -30.05 -26.37
N ASP A 21 10.11 -29.46 -25.17
CA ASP A 21 10.73 -28.16 -24.88
C ASP A 21 12.26 -28.27 -24.89
N GLU A 22 12.94 -27.21 -25.34
CA GLU A 22 14.38 -27.10 -25.20
C GLU A 22 14.75 -26.87 -23.73
N LEU A 23 15.44 -27.84 -23.15
CA LEU A 23 15.94 -27.78 -21.78
C LEU A 23 17.42 -27.40 -21.78
N SER A 24 17.86 -26.71 -20.72
CA SER A 24 19.28 -26.42 -20.53
C SER A 24 20.09 -27.73 -20.44
N PRO A 25 21.34 -27.75 -20.95
CA PRO A 25 22.18 -28.95 -20.90
C PRO A 25 22.28 -29.50 -19.46
N GLY A 26 22.02 -30.79 -19.29
CA GLY A 26 22.01 -31.47 -17.98
C GLY A 26 20.65 -31.52 -17.27
N VAL A 27 19.63 -30.81 -17.75
CA VAL A 27 18.26 -30.87 -17.19
C VAL A 27 17.43 -31.89 -17.98
N ILE A 28 17.03 -32.97 -17.31
CA ILE A 28 16.24 -34.05 -17.93
C ILE A 28 14.74 -33.69 -18.00
N LYS A 29 14.21 -33.03 -16.96
CA LYS A 29 12.80 -32.66 -16.86
C LYS A 29 12.64 -31.38 -16.04
N LEU A 30 11.76 -30.49 -16.47
CA LEU A 30 11.42 -29.26 -15.77
C LEU A 30 9.94 -29.25 -15.42
N VAL A 31 9.61 -28.93 -14.17
CA VAL A 31 8.23 -28.84 -13.68
C VAL A 31 8.00 -27.42 -13.16
N LYS A 32 7.04 -26.70 -13.75
CA LYS A 32 6.62 -25.36 -13.30
C LYS A 32 5.31 -25.50 -12.52
N VAL A 33 5.30 -25.04 -11.28
CA VAL A 33 4.09 -24.97 -10.43
C VAL A 33 3.72 -23.50 -10.25
N PHE A 34 2.50 -23.14 -10.64
CA PHE A 34 1.96 -21.79 -10.45
C PHE A 34 1.10 -21.77 -9.19
N LEU A 35 1.46 -20.90 -8.23
CA LEU A 35 0.67 -20.67 -7.02
C LEU A 35 0.01 -19.29 -7.10
N ALA A 36 -1.30 -19.25 -6.87
CA ALA A 36 -2.05 -18.01 -6.75
C ALA A 36 -2.50 -17.82 -5.30
N MET A 37 -2.31 -16.61 -4.78
CA MET A 37 -2.73 -16.24 -3.42
C MET A 37 -3.47 -14.90 -3.43
N LYS A 38 -4.58 -14.82 -2.70
CA LYS A 38 -5.32 -13.56 -2.51
C LYS A 38 -4.84 -12.90 -1.23
N ARG A 39 -4.15 -11.76 -1.35
CA ARG A 39 -3.69 -10.96 -0.20
C ARG A 39 -4.76 -9.93 0.19
N LYS A 40 -5.13 -9.90 1.48
CA LYS A 40 -6.09 -8.92 2.04
C LYS A 40 -5.38 -7.61 2.41
N LEU A 41 -6.14 -6.56 2.72
CA LEU A 41 -5.59 -5.33 3.30
C LEU A 41 -5.19 -5.58 4.75
N GLN A 42 -4.03 -5.06 5.16
CA GLN A 42 -3.52 -5.20 6.52
C GLN A 42 -2.93 -3.88 7.03
N VAL A 43 -2.79 -3.77 8.34
CA VAL A 43 -2.07 -2.67 8.99
C VAL A 43 -0.62 -2.67 8.49
N GLY A 44 -0.13 -1.49 8.10
CA GLY A 44 1.20 -1.35 7.48
C GLY A 44 1.20 -1.33 5.95
N ASP A 45 0.10 -1.72 5.28
CA ASP A 45 -0.01 -1.59 3.83
C ASP A 45 -0.01 -0.12 3.40
N LYS A 46 0.62 0.16 2.26
CA LYS A 46 0.70 1.53 1.71
C LYS A 46 -0.47 1.81 0.76
N MET A 47 -1.17 2.91 1.03
CA MET A 47 -2.28 3.42 0.22
C MET A 47 -1.93 4.79 -0.35
N ALA A 48 -2.63 5.20 -1.40
CA ALA A 48 -2.48 6.54 -1.99
C ALA A 48 -3.80 7.06 -2.54
N GLY A 49 -4.05 8.36 -2.42
CA GLY A 49 -5.06 9.04 -3.22
C GLY A 49 -4.49 9.52 -4.56
N ARG A 50 -5.37 10.08 -5.41
CA ARG A 50 -4.99 10.60 -6.73
C ARG A 50 -4.22 11.93 -6.67
N HIS A 51 -4.35 12.66 -5.57
CA HIS A 51 -3.75 13.99 -5.36
C HIS A 51 -2.39 13.95 -4.64
N GLY A 52 -1.63 12.86 -4.82
CA GLY A 52 -0.28 12.71 -4.27
C GLY A 52 -0.20 12.44 -2.77
N ASN A 53 -1.34 12.32 -2.08
CA ASN A 53 -1.41 11.93 -0.67
C ASN A 53 -1.15 10.43 -0.53
N LYS A 54 0.00 10.07 0.05
CA LYS A 54 0.38 8.68 0.36
C LYS A 54 0.29 8.46 1.87
N GLY A 55 -0.20 7.30 2.27
CA GLY A 55 -0.36 6.93 3.67
C GLY A 55 -0.08 5.46 3.90
N VAL A 56 0.06 5.09 5.17
CA VAL A 56 0.14 3.71 5.63
C VAL A 56 -1.12 3.46 6.46
N VAL A 57 -1.75 2.31 6.30
CA VAL A 57 -2.90 1.92 7.14
C VAL A 57 -2.41 1.77 8.58
N SER A 58 -2.92 2.58 9.49
CA SER A 58 -2.50 2.61 10.90
C SER A 58 -3.28 1.60 11.75
N THR A 59 -4.59 1.53 11.60
CA THR A 59 -5.47 0.66 12.38
C THR A 59 -6.69 0.30 11.54
N ILE A 60 -7.19 -0.92 11.71
CA ILE A 60 -8.48 -1.35 11.17
C ILE A 60 -9.43 -1.42 12.35
N VAL A 61 -10.47 -0.61 12.31
CA VAL A 61 -11.42 -0.41 13.40
C VAL A 61 -12.75 -1.07 13.03
N PRO A 62 -13.51 -1.64 13.98
CA PRO A 62 -14.87 -2.12 13.75
C PRO A 62 -15.81 -0.99 13.26
N GLU A 63 -16.88 -1.35 12.57
CA GLU A 63 -17.83 -0.38 11.98
C GLU A 63 -18.57 0.42 13.05
N GLU A 64 -18.90 -0.22 14.18
CA GLU A 64 -19.60 0.38 15.32
C GLU A 64 -18.81 1.50 16.01
N ASP A 65 -17.47 1.47 15.89
CA ASP A 65 -16.57 2.45 16.49
C ASP A 65 -16.33 3.66 15.59
N MET A 66 -16.73 3.58 14.31
CA MET A 66 -16.50 4.64 13.34
C MET A 66 -17.52 5.77 13.51
N PRO A 67 -17.11 7.03 13.28
CA PRO A 67 -18.07 8.13 13.17
C PRO A 67 -19.14 7.84 12.12
N TYR A 68 -20.35 8.30 12.37
CA TYR A 68 -21.49 8.08 11.50
C TYR A 68 -22.27 9.37 11.25
N LEU A 69 -22.93 9.45 10.09
CA LEU A 69 -23.84 10.52 9.70
C LEU A 69 -25.19 10.37 10.41
N GLU A 70 -26.03 11.41 10.40
CA GLU A 70 -27.37 11.36 11.00
C GLU A 70 -28.27 10.25 10.43
N ASP A 71 -28.00 9.81 9.20
CA ASP A 71 -28.72 8.70 8.56
C ASP A 71 -28.23 7.30 8.99
N GLY A 72 -27.25 7.24 9.90
CA GLY A 72 -26.63 6.02 10.40
C GLY A 72 -25.49 5.47 9.53
N THR A 73 -25.14 6.13 8.42
CA THR A 73 -24.04 5.68 7.56
C THR A 73 -22.70 5.91 8.25
N SER A 74 -21.95 4.84 8.50
CA SER A 74 -20.59 4.91 9.05
C SER A 74 -19.57 5.38 8.02
N ILE A 75 -18.57 6.13 8.47
CA ILE A 75 -17.42 6.53 7.66
C ILE A 75 -16.45 5.35 7.47
N GLU A 76 -15.89 5.19 6.27
CA GLU A 76 -14.96 4.09 5.97
C GLU A 76 -13.48 4.46 6.19
N ILE A 77 -13.10 5.71 5.89
CA ILE A 77 -11.71 6.19 5.97
C ILE A 77 -11.68 7.58 6.59
N ILE A 78 -10.83 7.75 7.61
CA ILE A 78 -10.56 9.05 8.22
C ILE A 78 -9.18 9.54 7.75
N LEU A 79 -9.15 10.74 7.15
CA LEU A 79 -7.92 11.38 6.67
C LEU A 79 -7.55 12.57 7.56
N ASN A 80 -6.24 12.77 7.75
CA ASN A 80 -5.74 13.90 8.53
C ASN A 80 -5.79 15.21 7.69
N PRO A 81 -6.51 16.25 8.14
CA PRO A 81 -6.65 17.50 7.39
C PRO A 81 -5.37 18.34 7.34
N LEU A 82 -4.44 18.16 8.28
CA LEU A 82 -3.20 18.96 8.36
C LEU A 82 -2.28 18.82 7.13
N GLY A 83 -2.43 17.72 6.38
CA GLY A 83 -1.67 17.49 5.17
C GLY A 83 -2.06 18.40 4.01
N VAL A 84 -3.28 18.96 4.00
CA VAL A 84 -3.80 19.73 2.87
C VAL A 84 -3.17 21.12 2.78
N PRO A 85 -3.16 21.94 3.86
CA PRO A 85 -2.54 23.27 3.80
C PRO A 85 -1.03 23.20 3.57
N SER A 86 -0.36 22.21 4.19
CA SER A 86 1.09 22.04 4.08
C SER A 86 1.56 21.66 2.68
N ARG A 87 0.76 20.87 1.93
CA ARG A 87 1.14 20.39 0.59
C ARG A 87 0.39 21.11 -0.55
N MET A 88 -0.53 22.01 -0.20
CA MET A 88 -1.39 22.74 -1.13
C MET A 88 -2.14 21.87 -2.15
N ASN A 89 -2.48 20.63 -1.80
CA ASN A 89 -3.21 19.72 -2.67
C ASN A 89 -4.74 19.83 -2.44
N VAL A 90 -5.27 21.03 -2.65
CA VAL A 90 -6.69 21.39 -2.43
C VAL A 90 -7.63 20.57 -3.32
N GLY A 91 -7.15 20.06 -4.46
CA GLY A 91 -7.94 19.21 -5.35
C GLY A 91 -8.57 17.99 -4.67
N GLN A 92 -7.98 17.47 -3.58
CA GLN A 92 -8.58 16.35 -2.84
C GLN A 92 -9.89 16.73 -2.13
N ILE A 93 -9.99 17.98 -1.67
CA ILE A 93 -11.20 18.54 -1.05
C ILE A 93 -12.27 18.65 -2.14
N LEU A 94 -11.91 19.25 -3.28
CA LEU A 94 -12.81 19.40 -4.42
C LEU A 94 -13.31 18.04 -4.95
N GLU A 95 -12.43 17.04 -5.06
CA GLU A 95 -12.78 15.67 -5.43
C GLU A 95 -13.79 15.08 -4.43
N THR A 96 -13.52 15.21 -3.13
CA THR A 96 -14.36 14.67 -2.05
C THR A 96 -15.76 15.29 -2.12
N ASN A 97 -15.84 16.60 -2.32
CA ASN A 97 -17.10 17.33 -2.41
C ASN A 97 -17.91 16.94 -3.66
N LEU A 98 -17.26 16.93 -4.83
CA LEU A 98 -17.87 16.48 -6.08
C LEU A 98 -18.31 15.02 -6.01
N GLY A 99 -17.54 14.17 -5.31
CA GLY A 99 -17.89 12.76 -5.07
C GLY A 99 -19.15 12.60 -4.23
N MET A 100 -19.34 13.45 -3.22
CA MET A 100 -20.56 13.50 -2.42
C MET A 100 -21.76 13.92 -3.27
N ALA A 101 -21.63 15.02 -4.01
CA ALA A 101 -22.67 15.49 -4.93
C ALA A 101 -23.04 14.43 -5.98
N ALA A 102 -22.03 13.77 -6.56
CA ALA A 102 -22.23 12.69 -7.52
C ALA A 102 -23.04 11.52 -6.95
N ARG A 103 -22.75 11.14 -5.70
CA ARG A 103 -23.50 10.09 -4.97
C ARG A 103 -24.93 10.52 -4.70
N ALA A 104 -25.15 11.77 -4.28
CA ALA A 104 -26.46 12.30 -3.95
C ALA A 104 -27.40 12.33 -5.18
N VAL A 105 -26.89 12.73 -6.34
CA VAL A 105 -27.65 12.80 -7.61
C VAL A 105 -27.67 11.45 -8.34
N GLY A 106 -26.83 10.49 -7.94
CA GLY A 106 -26.75 9.16 -8.55
C GLY A 106 -26.15 9.16 -9.96
N ARG A 107 -25.19 10.05 -10.23
CA ARG A 107 -24.57 10.22 -11.56
C ARG A 107 -23.06 10.07 -11.50
N HIS A 108 -22.48 9.58 -12.58
CA HIS A 108 -21.03 9.63 -12.79
C HIS A 108 -20.62 11.02 -13.29
N MET A 109 -19.54 11.55 -12.73
CA MET A 109 -19.00 12.86 -13.08
C MET A 109 -17.72 12.70 -13.90
N ALA A 110 -17.53 13.59 -14.87
CA ALA A 110 -16.31 13.72 -15.64
C ALA A 110 -15.86 15.18 -15.59
N THR A 111 -14.64 15.42 -15.12
CA THR A 111 -14.01 16.74 -15.07
C THR A 111 -12.74 16.72 -15.92
N PRO A 112 -12.67 17.53 -16.98
CA PRO A 112 -11.43 17.74 -17.74
C PRO A 112 -10.28 18.23 -16.84
N VAL A 113 -9.04 18.04 -17.29
CA VAL A 113 -7.84 18.35 -16.49
C VAL A 113 -7.63 19.86 -16.32
N PHE A 114 -7.95 20.66 -17.33
CA PHE A 114 -7.69 22.11 -17.34
C PHE A 114 -8.95 22.98 -17.35
N ASP A 115 -10.12 22.39 -17.62
CA ASP A 115 -11.42 23.07 -17.62
C ASP A 115 -12.40 22.22 -16.80
N GLY A 116 -12.15 22.19 -15.49
CA GLY A 116 -12.86 21.33 -14.55
C GLY A 116 -14.15 21.95 -14.03
N ALA A 117 -14.87 21.17 -13.22
CA ALA A 117 -16.09 21.63 -12.56
C ALA A 117 -15.81 22.86 -11.67
N LYS A 118 -16.64 23.89 -11.81
CA LYS A 118 -16.56 25.09 -10.95
C LYS A 118 -17.25 24.86 -9.62
N GLU A 119 -16.83 25.56 -8.59
CA GLU A 119 -17.40 25.44 -7.24
C GLU A 119 -18.92 25.72 -7.22
N GLU A 120 -19.37 26.72 -7.99
CA GLU A 120 -20.79 27.05 -8.13
C GLU A 120 -21.59 25.91 -8.77
N GLU A 121 -21.02 25.23 -9.76
CA GLU A 121 -21.65 24.08 -10.42
C GLU A 121 -21.75 22.90 -9.45
N VAL A 122 -20.73 22.68 -8.61
CA VAL A 122 -20.76 21.63 -7.57
C VAL A 122 -21.79 21.96 -6.49
N ARG A 123 -21.88 23.22 -6.05
CA ARG A 123 -22.89 23.67 -5.10
C ARG A 123 -24.31 23.48 -5.63
N ALA A 124 -24.54 23.80 -6.90
CA ALA A 124 -25.84 23.60 -7.55
C ALA A 124 -26.26 22.12 -7.59
N LEU A 125 -25.32 21.17 -7.60
CA LEU A 125 -25.63 19.74 -7.54
C LEU A 125 -26.17 19.29 -6.18
N PHE A 126 -25.92 20.04 -5.11
CA PHE A 126 -26.50 19.78 -3.80
C PHE A 126 -27.94 20.29 -3.66
N GLU A 127 -28.38 21.20 -4.54
CA GLU A 127 -29.75 21.72 -4.52
C GLU A 127 -30.77 20.59 -4.73
N GLY A 128 -31.69 20.45 -3.78
CA GLY A 128 -32.68 19.36 -3.78
C GLY A 128 -32.16 18.04 -3.22
N THR A 129 -30.92 17.99 -2.71
CA THR A 129 -30.39 16.87 -1.95
C THR A 129 -30.51 17.12 -0.44
N LYS A 130 -30.29 16.06 0.36
CA LYS A 130 -30.30 16.15 1.83
C LYS A 130 -28.99 16.65 2.45
N PHE A 131 -27.97 16.90 1.62
CA PHE A 131 -26.62 17.25 2.05
C PHE A 131 -26.39 18.75 1.98
N SER A 132 -25.49 19.25 2.81
CA SER A 132 -25.09 20.65 2.85
C SER A 132 -24.41 21.09 1.54
N PRO A 133 -24.70 22.30 1.01
CA PRO A 133 -24.00 22.84 -0.16
C PRO A 133 -22.49 22.99 0.01
N THR A 134 -21.99 23.04 1.26
CA THR A 134 -20.55 23.11 1.55
C THR A 134 -19.88 21.74 1.54
N GLY A 135 -20.65 20.65 1.60
CA GLY A 135 -20.14 19.29 1.80
C GLY A 135 -19.65 19.00 3.23
N GLU A 136 -19.96 19.90 4.17
CA GLU A 136 -19.70 19.74 5.60
C GLU A 136 -20.97 19.22 6.28
N GLU A 137 -20.83 18.18 7.10
CA GLU A 137 -21.92 17.49 7.76
C GLU A 137 -21.62 17.32 9.26
N VAL A 138 -22.68 17.20 10.06
CA VAL A 138 -22.56 16.84 11.48
C VAL A 138 -22.31 15.34 11.58
N LEU A 139 -21.20 14.97 12.21
CA LEU A 139 -20.88 13.58 12.52
C LEU A 139 -21.10 13.29 14.01
N CYS A 140 -21.53 12.07 14.30
CA CYS A 140 -21.60 11.52 15.65
C CYS A 140 -20.43 10.57 15.90
N ASP A 141 -19.86 10.60 17.11
CA ASP A 141 -18.83 9.65 17.52
C ASP A 141 -19.46 8.27 17.75
N GLY A 142 -18.98 7.25 17.03
CA GLY A 142 -19.46 5.86 17.14
C GLY A 142 -19.32 5.27 18.55
N ARG A 143 -18.32 5.72 19.32
CA ARG A 143 -18.04 5.19 20.65
C ARG A 143 -18.89 5.78 21.76
N THR A 144 -19.21 7.06 21.65
CA THR A 144 -19.92 7.81 22.71
C THR A 144 -21.34 8.20 22.32
N GLY A 145 -21.65 8.23 21.02
CA GLY A 145 -22.91 8.72 20.46
C GLY A 145 -23.06 10.24 20.50
N ILE A 146 -22.01 10.98 20.92
CA ILE A 146 -22.07 12.44 21.04
C ILE A 146 -21.68 13.08 19.70
N PRO A 147 -22.41 14.09 19.21
CA PRO A 147 -22.03 14.81 18.00
C PRO A 147 -20.74 15.60 18.19
N PHE A 148 -19.92 15.67 17.15
CA PHE A 148 -18.72 16.52 17.16
C PHE A 148 -19.10 18.01 17.24
N ARG A 149 -18.22 18.81 17.84
CA ARG A 149 -18.43 20.25 18.02
C ARG A 149 -18.41 21.03 16.69
N GLN A 150 -17.63 20.57 15.72
CA GLN A 150 -17.47 21.21 14.41
C GLN A 150 -18.01 20.27 13.35
N GLU A 151 -18.64 20.85 12.33
CA GLU A 151 -19.00 20.13 11.11
C GLU A 151 -17.73 19.65 10.41
N VAL A 152 -17.82 18.46 9.83
CA VAL A 152 -16.70 17.78 9.20
C VAL A 152 -17.02 17.61 7.73
N MET A 153 -16.03 17.84 6.87
CA MET A 153 -16.17 17.55 5.46
C MET A 153 -16.30 16.03 5.24
N VAL A 154 -17.42 15.61 4.66
CA VAL A 154 -17.71 14.21 4.33
C VAL A 154 -17.93 14.08 2.84
N GLY A 155 -17.40 13.01 2.25
CA GLY A 155 -17.65 12.72 0.84
C GLY A 155 -16.88 11.52 0.34
N TYR A 156 -16.90 11.35 -0.97
CA TYR A 156 -16.29 10.19 -1.63
C TYR A 156 -15.00 10.60 -2.35
N ILE A 157 -13.90 9.98 -1.96
CA ILE A 157 -12.58 10.17 -2.57
C ILE A 157 -12.07 8.86 -3.16
N TYR A 158 -11.36 8.93 -4.30
CA TYR A 158 -10.81 7.73 -4.92
C TYR A 158 -9.46 7.34 -4.31
N ILE A 159 -9.43 6.21 -3.59
CA ILE A 159 -8.24 5.66 -2.94
C ILE A 159 -7.72 4.43 -3.68
N LEU A 160 -6.40 4.37 -3.85
CA LEU A 160 -5.65 3.30 -4.50
C LEU A 160 -4.81 2.51 -3.48
N LYS A 161 -4.77 1.19 -3.64
CA LYS A 161 -3.80 0.32 -2.94
C LYS A 161 -2.51 0.24 -3.75
N LEU A 162 -1.37 0.52 -3.12
CA LEU A 162 -0.07 0.39 -3.77
C LEU A 162 0.47 -1.03 -3.62
N HIS A 163 1.38 -1.42 -4.52
CA HIS A 163 2.09 -2.72 -4.47
C HIS A 163 3.07 -2.84 -3.29
N HIS A 164 3.26 -1.77 -2.51
CA HIS A 164 4.16 -1.77 -1.34
C HIS A 164 3.46 -2.40 -0.14
N LEU A 165 3.43 -3.73 -0.11
CA LEU A 165 2.81 -4.51 0.95
C LEU A 165 3.74 -4.65 2.16
N VAL A 166 3.14 -4.77 3.35
CA VAL A 166 3.90 -4.93 4.60
C VAL A 166 4.59 -6.29 4.69
N ASP A 167 3.93 -7.36 4.25
CA ASP A 167 4.44 -8.74 4.27
C ASP A 167 5.75 -8.88 3.49
N ASP A 168 5.90 -8.10 2.42
CA ASP A 168 7.10 -8.14 1.60
C ASP A 168 8.29 -7.44 2.29
N LYS A 169 8.02 -6.53 3.24
CA LYS A 169 9.02 -5.73 3.95
C LYS A 169 9.46 -6.32 5.28
N ILE A 170 8.56 -6.98 6.01
CA ILE A 170 8.90 -7.61 7.29
C ILE A 170 9.92 -8.73 7.03
N HIS A 171 11.04 -8.66 7.72
CA HIS A 171 12.10 -9.66 7.73
C HIS A 171 12.91 -9.55 9.01
N ALA A 172 13.16 -10.68 9.65
CA ALA A 172 13.98 -10.77 10.84
C ALA A 172 14.84 -12.04 10.76
N ARG A 173 16.01 -11.99 11.39
CA ARG A 173 16.90 -13.14 11.50
C ARG A 173 17.56 -13.15 12.88
N SER A 174 17.87 -14.35 13.35
CA SER A 174 18.84 -14.57 14.42
C SER A 174 20.18 -14.95 13.79
N THR A 175 20.30 -16.18 13.28
CA THR A 175 21.47 -16.73 12.59
C THR A 175 21.14 -17.03 11.14
N GLY A 176 22.15 -17.01 10.26
CA GLY A 176 21.94 -17.24 8.82
C GLY A 176 23.26 -17.48 8.09
N PRO A 177 23.24 -17.55 6.75
CA PRO A 177 24.44 -17.76 5.97
C PRO A 177 25.41 -16.57 6.04
N TYR A 178 26.69 -16.88 5.84
CA TYR A 178 27.80 -15.94 5.89
C TYR A 178 28.59 -15.95 4.58
N SER A 179 29.23 -14.83 4.27
CA SER A 179 30.18 -14.70 3.17
C SER A 179 31.42 -15.56 3.42
N LEU A 180 31.89 -16.28 2.40
CA LEU A 180 33.12 -17.06 2.49
C LEU A 180 34.37 -16.18 2.65
N VAL A 181 34.34 -14.95 2.12
CA VAL A 181 35.49 -14.05 2.10
C VAL A 181 35.63 -13.31 3.43
N THR A 182 34.57 -12.62 3.86
CA THR A 182 34.62 -11.74 5.03
C THR A 182 34.04 -12.35 6.29
N GLN A 183 33.44 -13.54 6.21
CA GLN A 183 32.73 -14.18 7.33
C GLN A 183 31.55 -13.37 7.90
N GLN A 184 31.13 -12.29 7.23
CA GLN A 184 29.99 -11.46 7.63
C GLN A 184 28.65 -12.03 7.13
N PRO A 185 27.53 -11.74 7.81
CA PRO A 185 26.19 -12.08 7.34
C PRO A 185 25.92 -11.63 5.90
N LEU A 186 25.26 -12.47 5.10
CA LEU A 186 24.79 -12.05 3.77
C LEU A 186 23.74 -10.93 3.87
N GLY A 187 23.55 -10.17 2.80
CA GLY A 187 22.55 -9.12 2.70
C GLY A 187 21.25 -9.58 2.03
N GLY A 188 20.14 -8.93 2.37
CA GLY A 188 18.86 -9.09 1.67
C GLY A 188 17.98 -10.24 2.15
N LYS A 189 16.66 -10.02 2.10
CA LYS A 189 15.62 -10.95 2.59
C LYS A 189 15.70 -12.34 1.92
N ALA A 190 15.97 -12.39 0.61
CA ALA A 190 15.99 -13.62 -0.16
C ALA A 190 17.07 -14.62 0.29
N GLN A 191 18.17 -14.12 0.87
CA GLN A 191 19.29 -14.93 1.37
C GLN A 191 19.26 -15.10 2.88
N PHE A 192 18.12 -14.79 3.51
CA PHE A 192 18.01 -14.71 4.97
C PHE A 192 19.04 -13.73 5.57
N GLY A 193 19.31 -12.64 4.86
CA GLY A 193 20.37 -11.68 5.14
C GLY A 193 20.10 -10.77 6.33
N GLY A 194 21.17 -10.18 6.87
CA GLY A 194 21.13 -9.21 7.96
C GLY A 194 20.96 -7.78 7.50
N GLN A 195 20.56 -6.94 8.45
CA GLN A 195 20.57 -5.50 8.24
C GLN A 195 21.99 -4.98 8.39
N ARG A 196 22.36 -4.02 7.55
CA ARG A 196 23.66 -3.36 7.63
C ARG A 196 23.64 -2.35 8.78
N LEU A 197 24.54 -2.52 9.74
CA LEU A 197 24.93 -1.43 10.64
C LEU A 197 25.92 -0.55 9.87
N GLY A 198 25.50 0.67 9.53
CA GLY A 198 26.29 1.61 8.75
C GLY A 198 27.23 2.44 9.63
N GLU A 199 28.05 3.23 8.96
CA GLU A 199 29.05 4.11 9.59
C GLU A 199 28.39 5.18 10.46
N MET A 200 27.27 5.76 10.01
CA MET A 200 26.54 6.77 10.78
C MET A 200 25.92 6.20 12.06
N GLU A 201 25.46 4.94 12.04
CA GLU A 201 24.97 4.27 13.24
C GLU A 201 26.09 3.98 14.24
N VAL A 202 27.30 3.65 13.75
CA VAL A 202 28.50 3.50 14.59
C VAL A 202 28.85 4.82 15.28
N TRP A 203 28.93 5.92 14.53
CA TRP A 203 29.19 7.25 15.11
C TRP A 203 28.16 7.65 16.16
N ALA A 204 26.89 7.31 15.94
CA ALA A 204 25.85 7.54 16.92
C ALA A 204 26.14 6.78 18.23
N LEU A 205 26.50 5.50 18.15
CA LEU A 205 26.85 4.69 19.35
C LEU A 205 28.11 5.21 20.05
N GLU A 206 29.11 5.66 19.29
CA GLU A 206 30.32 6.29 19.85
C GLU A 206 30.00 7.59 20.59
N ALA A 207 29.13 8.44 20.03
CA ALA A 207 28.69 9.68 20.66
C ALA A 207 27.95 9.44 21.99
N TYR A 208 27.22 8.32 22.10
CA TYR A 208 26.62 7.88 23.37
C TYR A 208 27.63 7.27 24.36
N GLY A 209 28.88 7.02 23.95
CA GLY A 209 29.87 6.32 24.76
C GLY A 209 29.57 4.84 24.96
N ALA A 210 28.78 4.22 24.06
CA ALA A 210 28.30 2.85 24.19
C ALA A 210 29.34 1.81 23.72
N ALA A 211 30.54 1.84 24.31
CA ALA A 211 31.70 1.05 23.86
C ALA A 211 31.44 -0.46 23.84
N TYR A 212 30.82 -1.03 24.89
CA TYR A 212 30.53 -2.46 24.96
C TYR A 212 29.50 -2.91 23.91
N THR A 213 28.43 -2.12 23.73
CA THR A 213 27.41 -2.38 22.70
C THR A 213 28.01 -2.35 21.30
N LEU A 214 28.87 -1.36 21.04
CA LEU A 214 29.53 -1.23 19.75
C LEU A 214 30.49 -2.39 19.48
N GLN A 215 31.30 -2.78 20.48
CA GLN A 215 32.18 -3.93 20.39
C GLN A 215 31.40 -5.20 20.05
N GLU A 216 30.30 -5.47 20.76
CA GLU A 216 29.46 -6.66 20.52
C GLU A 216 28.88 -6.68 19.09
N MET A 217 28.36 -5.55 18.62
CA MET A 217 27.75 -5.42 17.30
C MET A 217 28.77 -5.60 16.16
N LEU A 218 30.00 -5.09 16.33
CA LEU A 218 31.04 -5.16 15.31
C LEU A 218 31.79 -6.49 15.29
N THR A 219 31.87 -7.22 16.41
CA THR A 219 32.67 -8.45 16.52
C THR A 219 31.79 -9.70 16.61
N VAL A 220 31.34 -10.04 17.81
CA VAL A 220 30.62 -11.27 18.16
C VAL A 220 29.38 -11.48 17.28
N LYS A 221 28.66 -10.42 16.92
CA LYS A 221 27.46 -10.48 16.07
C LYS A 221 27.73 -10.45 14.56
N SER A 222 28.97 -10.25 14.13
CA SER A 222 29.34 -10.05 12.73
C SER A 222 30.36 -11.08 12.26
N ASP A 223 31.66 -10.80 12.39
CA ASP A 223 32.75 -11.50 11.72
C ASP A 223 33.66 -12.30 12.65
N ASP A 224 33.46 -12.23 13.97
CA ASP A 224 34.17 -13.13 14.90
C ASP A 224 33.60 -14.55 14.82
N VAL A 225 34.34 -15.42 14.11
CA VAL A 225 33.96 -16.81 13.85
C VAL A 225 33.93 -17.66 15.12
N GLU A 226 34.77 -17.34 16.12
CA GLU A 226 34.80 -18.07 17.39
C GLU A 226 33.81 -17.48 18.39
N GLY A 227 33.74 -16.16 18.48
CA GLY A 227 32.83 -15.43 19.35
C GLY A 227 31.36 -15.76 19.08
N ARG A 228 30.97 -15.92 17.82
CA ARG A 228 29.57 -16.24 17.43
C ARG A 228 29.12 -17.67 17.74
N LYS A 229 30.03 -18.56 18.14
CA LYS A 229 29.70 -19.96 18.48
C LYS A 229 29.29 -20.14 19.94
N ARG A 230 29.57 -19.15 20.79
CA ARG A 230 29.22 -19.13 22.22
C ARG A 230 27.82 -18.60 22.41
#